data_AF-A0A2A2L1M7-F1
#
_entry.id   AF-A0A2A2L1M7-F1
#
_cell.length_a   1.000
_cell.length_b   1.000
_cell.length_c   1.000
_cell.angle_alpha   90.00
_cell.angle_beta   90.00
_cell.angle_gamma   90.00
#
_symmetry.space_group_name_H-M   'P 1'
#
loop_
_entity.id
_entity.type
_entity.pdbx_description
1 polymer ?
#
loop_
_entity_poly.entity_id
_entity_poly.type
_entity_poly.pdbx_seq_one_letter_code
_entity_poly.pdbx_strand_id
1 'polypeptide(L)'
;MILDGLPLELVKEVLLDLPTVDIVQTVKCTRRLYYFAKADKALGRRLQNFVFHFRPRLGKYKPCKDCQEPGLCLDLSAISCQADDWELGGRSNFVFRFEGVCKCSYRDGRMQEIEPGLLDHPSFLYDRHLLRIFENGTDFIIKNDSLDEAIINCGKLINILTKFFVVDNFELDLSDSGYKLWGKMNAFFSANPPDLRIQPCVFANSRINLDDFLTGSIFSNGLARIEIFGSAEQRGLVDAYHEVFRRTPSVRFYEMDLPYTYEDLVGFFKDAKVLKFQSTSHITKQQICQLVQHFYEVKHDEECTFEIKVNESFLVKDLLTLIPEESYKLHLKRSGNIGPEPENMIWAEMTDRFGGAWALMEMGMYDMWDKGKNMLHICSMEYSIESELIELSDQSDSDQSYSDQSDSDQSYSDQSDSDQSYSRESYSDHSDFD
;
A
#
# COMPACT_ATOMS: atom_id res chain seq x y z
N MET A 1 -22.71 30.69 -4.54
CA MET A 1 -21.23 30.58 -4.46
C MET A 1 -20.62 31.59 -5.43
N ILE A 2 -19.42 32.15 -5.21
CA ILE A 2 -18.83 33.18 -6.13
C ILE A 2 -18.75 32.64 -7.58
N LEU A 3 -18.42 31.35 -7.74
CA LEU A 3 -18.34 30.70 -9.06
C LEU A 3 -19.69 30.64 -9.82
N ASP A 4 -20.83 30.68 -9.13
CA ASP A 4 -22.15 30.71 -9.79
C ASP A 4 -22.45 32.08 -10.43
N GLY A 5 -21.69 33.13 -10.11
CA GLY A 5 -21.85 34.43 -10.76
C GLY A 5 -21.00 34.60 -12.02
N LEU A 6 -20.03 33.70 -12.25
CA LEU A 6 -19.01 33.88 -13.28
C LEU A 6 -19.40 33.26 -14.63
N PRO A 7 -18.90 33.84 -15.75
CA PRO A 7 -18.87 33.18 -17.06
C PRO A 7 -18.20 31.81 -16.98
N LEU A 8 -18.70 30.85 -17.77
CA LEU A 8 -18.23 29.46 -17.73
C LEU A 8 -16.75 29.32 -18.10
N GLU A 9 -16.24 30.21 -18.95
CA GLU A 9 -14.83 30.29 -19.33
C GLU A 9 -13.95 30.61 -18.11
N LEU A 10 -14.36 31.56 -17.26
CA LEU A 10 -13.63 31.89 -16.04
C LEU A 10 -13.78 30.81 -14.98
N VAL A 11 -14.97 30.20 -14.87
CA VAL A 11 -15.19 29.04 -13.97
C VAL A 11 -14.25 27.90 -14.36
N LYS A 12 -14.07 27.64 -15.66
CA LYS A 12 -13.16 26.61 -16.15
C LYS A 12 -11.71 26.86 -15.73
N GLU A 13 -11.20 28.06 -16.00
CA GLU A 13 -9.81 28.41 -15.66
C GLU A 13 -9.57 28.29 -14.15
N VAL A 14 -10.50 28.77 -13.33
CA VAL A 14 -10.41 28.63 -11.87
C VAL A 14 -10.42 27.16 -11.45
N LEU A 15 -11.34 26.35 -11.98
CA LEU A 15 -11.41 24.93 -11.62
C LEU A 15 -10.19 24.14 -12.09
N LEU A 16 -9.63 24.43 -13.27
CA LEU A 16 -8.44 23.72 -13.77
C LEU A 16 -7.16 24.04 -13.00
N ASP A 17 -7.10 25.19 -12.33
CA ASP A 17 -5.97 25.54 -11.45
C ASP A 17 -6.03 24.82 -10.09
N LEU A 18 -7.20 24.30 -9.70
CA LEU A 18 -7.37 23.55 -8.47
C LEU A 18 -6.80 22.12 -8.56
N PRO A 19 -6.32 21.56 -7.44
CA PRO A 19 -6.10 20.12 -7.30
C PRO A 19 -7.39 19.32 -7.56
N THR A 20 -7.24 18.10 -8.08
CA THR A 20 -8.38 17.26 -8.48
C THR A 20 -9.34 16.98 -7.33
N VAL A 21 -8.82 16.79 -6.11
CA VAL A 21 -9.65 16.62 -4.90
C VAL A 21 -10.54 17.84 -4.66
N ASP A 22 -10.01 19.05 -4.82
CA ASP A 22 -10.78 20.30 -4.65
C ASP A 22 -11.78 20.51 -5.78
N ILE A 23 -11.46 20.11 -7.00
CA ILE A 23 -12.44 20.11 -8.10
C ILE A 23 -13.60 19.22 -7.72
N VAL A 24 -13.35 17.97 -7.32
CA VAL A 24 -14.39 17.00 -6.95
C VAL A 24 -15.29 17.56 -5.84
N GLN A 25 -14.71 18.17 -4.81
CA GLN A 25 -15.48 18.79 -3.73
C GLN A 25 -16.28 20.02 -4.20
N THR A 26 -15.64 20.90 -4.98
CA THR A 26 -16.23 22.17 -5.45
C THR A 26 -17.40 21.94 -6.40
N VAL A 27 -17.26 21.00 -7.35
CA VAL A 27 -18.32 20.75 -8.34
C VAL A 27 -19.55 20.07 -7.71
N LYS A 28 -19.37 19.37 -6.57
CA LYS A 28 -20.48 18.79 -5.80
C LYS A 28 -21.33 19.84 -5.07
N CYS A 29 -20.85 21.08 -4.91
CA CYS A 29 -21.57 22.11 -4.18
C CYS A 29 -22.85 22.59 -4.90
N THR A 30 -22.88 22.63 -6.24
CA THR A 30 -24.07 23.05 -7.00
C THR A 30 -24.30 22.19 -8.24
N ARG A 31 -25.57 21.94 -8.59
CA ARG A 31 -25.94 21.19 -9.81
C ARG A 31 -25.33 21.81 -11.07
N ARG A 32 -25.30 23.14 -11.16
CA ARG A 32 -24.74 23.85 -12.32
C ARG A 32 -23.26 23.51 -12.53
N LEU A 33 -22.45 23.57 -11.48
CA LEU A 33 -21.02 23.28 -11.57
C LEU A 33 -20.76 21.81 -11.87
N TYR A 34 -21.52 20.91 -11.25
CA TYR A 34 -21.46 19.48 -11.56
C TYR A 34 -21.71 19.19 -13.05
N TYR A 35 -22.81 19.68 -13.60
CA TYR A 35 -23.14 19.45 -15.02
C TYR A 35 -22.15 20.14 -15.96
N PHE A 36 -21.69 21.34 -15.61
CA PHE A 36 -20.68 22.06 -16.39
C PHE A 36 -19.37 21.27 -16.45
N ALA A 37 -18.83 20.87 -15.30
CA ALA A 37 -17.57 20.15 -15.21
C ALA A 37 -17.66 18.77 -15.89
N LYS A 38 -18.80 18.08 -15.79
CA LYS A 38 -19.04 16.81 -16.49
C LYS A 38 -19.12 16.97 -18.01
N ALA A 39 -19.65 18.09 -18.50
CA ALA A 39 -19.77 18.36 -19.93
C ALA A 39 -18.46 18.88 -20.56
N ASP A 40 -17.60 19.55 -19.80
CA ASP A 40 -16.29 19.99 -20.28
C ASP A 40 -15.31 18.81 -20.37
N LYS A 41 -14.60 18.70 -21.51
CA LYS A 41 -13.71 17.56 -21.79
C LYS A 41 -12.47 17.49 -20.87
N ALA A 42 -11.98 18.62 -20.37
CA ALA A 42 -10.79 18.65 -19.50
C ALA A 42 -11.20 18.38 -18.05
N LEU A 43 -12.20 19.11 -17.55
CA LEU A 43 -12.74 18.90 -16.20
C LEU A 43 -13.36 17.51 -16.04
N GLY A 44 -14.12 17.05 -17.03
CA GLY A 44 -14.73 15.73 -17.03
C GLY A 44 -13.71 14.60 -16.92
N ARG A 45 -12.51 14.78 -17.52
CA ARG A 45 -11.40 13.83 -17.37
C ARG A 45 -10.80 13.85 -15.96
N ARG A 46 -10.57 15.02 -15.37
CA ARG A 46 -10.12 15.10 -13.96
C ARG A 46 -11.13 14.50 -12.99
N LEU A 47 -12.43 14.53 -13.35
CA LEU A 47 -13.51 13.90 -12.59
C LEU A 47 -13.65 12.39 -12.80
N GLN A 48 -12.85 11.74 -13.65
CA GLN A 48 -12.95 10.29 -13.86
C GLN A 48 -12.51 9.43 -12.65
N ASN A 49 -12.30 10.03 -11.47
CA ASN A 49 -11.95 9.33 -10.22
C ASN A 49 -10.82 8.32 -10.39
N PHE A 50 -9.78 8.70 -11.15
CA PHE A 50 -8.57 7.90 -11.17
C PHE A 50 -7.86 8.04 -9.84
N VAL A 51 -7.72 6.89 -9.20
CA VAL A 51 -6.98 6.75 -7.96
C VAL A 51 -5.56 6.33 -8.31
N PHE A 52 -4.59 7.02 -7.72
CA PHE A 52 -3.19 6.73 -7.90
C PHE A 52 -2.53 6.22 -6.63
N HIS A 53 -1.74 5.15 -6.80
CA HIS A 53 -0.82 4.64 -5.79
C HIS A 53 0.60 5.01 -6.20
N PHE A 54 1.26 5.87 -5.42
CA PHE A 54 2.63 6.27 -5.68
C PHE A 54 3.60 5.49 -4.83
N ARG A 55 4.67 4.97 -5.45
CA ARG A 55 5.78 4.36 -4.75
C ARG A 55 7.12 4.90 -5.24
N PRO A 56 7.59 6.04 -4.72
CA PRO A 56 8.96 6.48 -4.94
C PRO A 56 9.94 5.56 -4.22
N ARG A 57 10.93 5.05 -4.96
CA ARG A 57 12.02 4.22 -4.45
C ARG A 57 13.33 4.97 -4.56
N LEU A 58 13.98 5.19 -3.43
CA LEU A 58 15.21 5.96 -3.33
C LEU A 58 16.36 5.06 -2.86
N GLY A 59 17.46 5.11 -3.61
CA GLY A 59 18.77 4.67 -3.11
C GLY A 59 19.14 3.22 -3.40
N LYS A 60 18.30 2.49 -4.15
CA LYS A 60 18.43 1.04 -4.27
C LYS A 60 19.44 0.71 -5.33
N TYR A 61 20.58 0.13 -4.96
CA TYR A 61 21.52 -0.36 -5.97
C TYR A 61 21.00 -1.66 -6.56
N LYS A 62 20.76 -1.69 -7.86
CA LYS A 62 20.44 -2.92 -8.60
C LYS A 62 21.52 -3.17 -9.64
N PRO A 63 22.09 -4.39 -9.70
CA PRO A 63 22.94 -4.75 -10.81
C PRO A 63 22.10 -4.75 -12.09
N CYS A 64 22.61 -4.09 -13.13
CA CYS A 64 21.98 -4.17 -14.43
C CYS A 64 22.03 -5.61 -14.94
N LYS A 65 20.91 -6.16 -15.43
CA LYS A 65 20.87 -7.54 -15.94
C LYS A 65 21.92 -7.81 -17.03
N ASP A 66 22.13 -6.83 -17.91
CA ASP A 66 23.02 -6.96 -19.07
C ASP A 66 24.50 -6.70 -18.74
N CYS A 67 24.82 -5.57 -18.09
CA CYS A 67 26.20 -5.16 -17.83
C CYS A 67 26.71 -5.59 -16.43
N GLN A 68 25.82 -6.05 -15.55
CA GLN A 68 26.07 -6.36 -14.13
C GLN A 68 26.62 -5.19 -13.29
N GLU A 69 26.83 -4.01 -13.88
CA GLU A 69 27.25 -2.83 -13.14
C GLU A 69 26.13 -2.38 -12.18
N PRO A 70 26.49 -2.04 -10.93
CA PRO A 70 25.52 -1.54 -9.95
C PRO A 70 25.05 -0.13 -10.35
N GLY A 71 23.75 0.00 -10.63
CA GLY A 71 23.10 1.29 -10.86
C GLY A 71 22.31 1.73 -9.64
N LEU A 72 22.48 2.98 -9.22
CA LEU A 72 21.61 3.61 -8.23
C LEU A 72 20.21 3.79 -8.84
N CYS A 73 19.21 3.17 -8.24
CA CYS A 73 17.83 3.21 -8.71
C CYS A 73 17.08 4.38 -8.05
N LEU A 74 16.56 5.27 -8.90
CA LEU A 74 15.57 6.28 -8.57
C LEU A 74 14.37 6.04 -9.49
N ASP A 75 13.31 5.43 -8.94
CA ASP A 75 12.09 5.13 -9.69
C ASP A 75 10.84 5.58 -8.93
N LEU A 76 9.82 5.97 -9.68
CA LEU A 76 8.47 6.20 -9.17
C LEU A 76 7.55 5.18 -9.86
N SER A 77 7.00 4.24 -9.10
CA SER A 77 5.90 3.42 -9.59
C SER A 77 4.58 4.17 -9.35
N ALA A 78 3.71 4.18 -10.35
CA ALA A 78 2.37 4.75 -10.30
C ALA A 78 1.38 3.71 -10.83
N ILE A 79 0.40 3.34 -10.01
CA ILE A 79 -0.70 2.47 -10.43
C ILE A 79 -1.93 3.36 -10.52
N SER A 80 -2.56 3.36 -11.69
CA SER A 80 -3.83 4.06 -11.90
C SER A 80 -4.95 3.04 -11.92
N CYS A 81 -5.94 3.23 -11.06
CA CYS A 81 -7.16 2.42 -11.04
C CYS A 81 -8.37 3.34 -11.19
N GLN A 82 -9.41 2.86 -11.86
CA GLN A 82 -10.72 3.46 -11.70
C GLN A 82 -11.23 3.03 -10.31
N ALA A 83 -11.88 3.94 -9.59
CA ALA A 83 -12.23 3.73 -8.16
C ALA A 83 -12.99 2.42 -7.84
N ASP A 84 -13.60 1.77 -8.83
CA ASP A 84 -14.39 0.54 -8.67
C ASP A 84 -13.77 -0.70 -9.37
N ASP A 85 -12.58 -0.59 -9.98
CA ASP A 85 -12.00 -1.66 -10.82
C ASP A 85 -10.46 -1.71 -10.70
N TRP A 86 -9.96 -2.47 -9.71
CA TRP A 86 -8.53 -2.58 -9.41
C TRP A 86 -7.80 -3.54 -10.35
N GLU A 87 -8.50 -4.51 -10.95
CA GLU A 87 -7.92 -5.57 -11.79
C GLU A 87 -7.49 -5.07 -13.17
N LEU A 88 -8.06 -3.95 -13.64
CA LEU A 88 -7.76 -3.35 -14.94
C LEU A 88 -6.78 -2.17 -14.87
N GLY A 89 -6.14 -1.95 -13.71
CA GLY A 89 -5.28 -0.80 -13.48
C GLY A 89 -3.99 -0.79 -14.31
N GLY A 90 -3.77 0.29 -15.06
CA GLY A 90 -2.51 0.51 -15.78
C GLY A 90 -1.40 0.85 -14.78
N ARG A 91 -0.33 0.04 -14.78
CA ARG A 91 0.90 0.32 -14.02
C ARG A 91 1.91 1.04 -14.90
N SER A 92 2.38 2.19 -14.43
CA SER A 92 3.46 2.96 -15.04
C SER A 92 4.65 3.05 -14.09
N ASN A 93 5.85 2.83 -14.59
CA ASN A 93 7.08 3.08 -13.84
C ASN A 93 7.87 4.23 -14.51
N PHE A 94 8.26 5.21 -13.71
CA PHE A 94 9.12 6.32 -14.13
C PHE A 94 10.52 6.09 -13.61
N VAL A 95 11.49 5.99 -14.52
CA VAL A 95 12.88 5.76 -14.17
C VAL A 95 13.67 7.04 -14.43
N PHE A 96 14.28 7.57 -13.36
CA PHE A 96 15.07 8.80 -13.42
C PHE A 96 16.53 8.42 -13.65
N ARG A 97 16.98 8.62 -14.88
CA ARG A 97 18.33 8.31 -15.31
C ARG A 97 19.21 9.55 -15.20
N PHE A 98 20.49 9.37 -14.90
CA PHE A 98 21.47 10.46 -14.87
C PHE A 98 22.84 9.99 -15.39
N GLU A 99 23.74 10.94 -15.62
CA GLU A 99 25.08 10.65 -16.11
C GLU A 99 25.85 9.70 -15.19
N GLY A 100 26.60 8.76 -15.77
CA GLY A 100 27.37 7.74 -15.03
C GLY A 100 26.61 6.46 -14.66
N VAL A 101 25.31 6.35 -14.97
CA VAL A 101 24.52 5.12 -14.73
C VAL A 101 24.54 4.20 -15.96
N CYS A 102 24.63 2.88 -15.74
CA CYS A 102 24.65 1.87 -16.81
C CYS A 102 23.49 2.05 -17.79
N LYS A 103 23.81 1.96 -19.08
CA LYS A 103 22.87 2.17 -20.19
C LYS A 103 22.08 0.92 -20.57
N CYS A 104 22.43 -0.24 -20.00
CA CYS A 104 22.10 -1.54 -20.58
C CYS A 104 20.77 -2.15 -20.11
N SER A 105 20.14 -1.68 -19.03
CA SER A 105 18.94 -2.34 -18.46
C SER A 105 17.63 -2.14 -19.24
N TYR A 106 17.65 -1.65 -20.49
CA TYR A 106 16.47 -1.05 -21.14
C TYR A 106 16.22 -1.53 -22.57
N ARG A 107 16.34 -2.84 -22.83
CA ARG A 107 16.23 -3.43 -24.19
C ARG A 107 14.83 -3.80 -24.67
N ASP A 108 13.77 -3.65 -23.87
CA ASP A 108 12.43 -4.03 -24.34
C ASP A 108 11.75 -2.98 -25.25
N GLY A 109 12.39 -1.83 -25.51
CA GLY A 109 11.95 -0.88 -26.55
C GLY A 109 10.58 -0.22 -26.34
N ARG A 110 9.89 -0.50 -25.23
CA ARG A 110 8.55 0.00 -24.93
C ARG A 110 8.52 1.25 -24.04
N MET A 111 9.67 1.74 -23.57
CA MET A 111 9.73 2.92 -22.70
C MET A 111 9.79 4.21 -23.52
N GLN A 112 8.95 5.19 -23.17
CA GLN A 112 8.99 6.52 -23.78
C GLN A 112 9.98 7.42 -23.04
N GLU A 113 10.80 8.15 -23.77
CA GLU A 113 11.72 9.12 -23.19
C GLU A 113 11.04 10.48 -23.00
N ILE A 114 11.19 11.04 -21.80
CA ILE A 114 10.71 12.37 -21.45
C ILE A 114 11.93 13.25 -21.18
N GLU A 115 11.99 14.40 -21.86
CA GLU A 115 13.00 15.43 -21.58
C GLU A 115 12.71 16.10 -20.23
N PRO A 116 13.72 16.34 -19.37
CA PRO A 116 13.54 17.01 -18.07
C PRO A 116 12.78 18.31 -18.13
N GLY A 117 13.08 19.12 -19.16
CA GLY A 117 12.46 20.42 -19.35
C GLY A 117 10.93 20.32 -19.50
N LEU A 118 10.40 19.14 -19.87
CA LEU A 118 8.96 18.91 -19.89
C LEU A 118 8.34 19.12 -18.50
N LEU A 119 9.05 18.83 -17.41
CA LEU A 119 8.59 18.96 -16.03
C LEU A 119 8.62 20.40 -15.49
N ASP A 120 9.20 21.34 -16.24
CA ASP A 120 9.22 22.77 -15.90
C ASP A 120 8.05 23.54 -16.52
N HIS A 121 7.26 22.88 -17.37
CA HIS A 121 6.13 23.49 -18.02
C HIS A 121 4.91 23.63 -17.08
N PRO A 122 4.04 24.63 -17.35
CA PRO A 122 2.78 24.77 -16.64
C PRO A 122 1.91 23.52 -16.69
N SER A 123 1.16 23.31 -15.61
CA SER A 123 0.33 22.14 -15.38
C SER A 123 -0.64 21.83 -16.54
N PHE A 124 -1.25 22.85 -17.16
CA PHE A 124 -2.21 22.69 -18.25
C PHE A 124 -1.65 21.99 -19.51
N LEU A 125 -0.32 21.93 -19.69
CA LEU A 125 0.30 21.19 -20.80
C LEU A 125 0.28 19.67 -20.58
N TYR A 126 0.12 19.23 -19.33
CA TYR A 126 0.08 17.81 -18.97
C TYR A 126 -1.28 17.17 -19.23
N ASP A 127 -2.37 17.95 -19.20
CA ASP A 127 -3.75 17.47 -19.43
C ASP A 127 -3.95 16.82 -20.82
N ARG A 128 -3.24 17.30 -21.85
CA ARG A 128 -3.40 16.80 -23.22
C ARG A 128 -2.44 15.68 -23.59
N HIS A 129 -1.23 15.71 -23.04
CA HIS A 129 -0.14 14.84 -23.49
C HIS A 129 0.25 13.79 -22.46
N LEU A 130 0.38 14.16 -21.18
CA LEU A 130 0.88 13.24 -20.16
C LEU A 130 -0.21 12.35 -19.56
N LEU A 131 -1.44 12.83 -19.35
CA LEU A 131 -2.53 12.02 -18.78
C LEU A 131 -2.80 10.75 -19.60
N ARG A 132 -3.00 10.89 -20.90
CA ARG A 132 -3.27 9.75 -21.81
C ARG A 132 -2.09 8.77 -21.87
N ILE A 133 -0.90 9.29 -21.65
CA ILE A 133 0.35 8.53 -21.66
C ILE A 133 0.48 7.71 -20.35
N PHE A 134 0.01 8.25 -19.22
CA PHE A 134 -0.01 7.57 -17.92
C PHE A 134 -1.13 6.53 -17.78
N GLU A 135 -2.31 6.80 -18.36
CA GLU A 135 -3.46 5.89 -18.34
C GLU A 135 -3.20 4.56 -19.08
N ASN A 136 -2.28 4.55 -20.06
CA ASN A 136 -1.99 3.36 -20.87
C ASN A 136 -1.02 2.37 -20.20
N GLY A 137 -0.61 2.59 -18.94
CA GLY A 137 0.34 1.71 -18.24
C GLY A 137 1.70 1.62 -18.95
N THR A 138 2.18 2.75 -19.49
CA THR A 138 3.47 2.82 -20.18
C THR A 138 4.58 3.15 -19.19
N ASP A 139 5.78 2.62 -19.41
CA ASP A 139 6.96 2.96 -18.61
C ASP A 139 7.74 4.13 -19.25
N PHE A 140 8.35 4.97 -18.41
CA PHE A 140 9.02 6.20 -18.82
C PHE A 140 10.46 6.28 -18.36
N ILE A 141 11.30 6.90 -19.18
CA ILE A 141 12.66 7.29 -18.81
C ILE A 141 12.76 8.80 -18.83
N ILE A 142 13.18 9.38 -17.70
CA ILE A 142 13.48 10.81 -17.58
C ILE A 142 15.00 10.96 -17.53
N LYS A 143 15.58 11.63 -18.54
CA LYS A 143 17.03 11.77 -18.71
C LYS A 143 17.55 13.02 -18.02
N ASN A 144 18.25 12.90 -16.92
CA ASN A 144 18.80 14.02 -16.17
C ASN A 144 20.32 14.11 -16.41
N ASP A 145 20.91 15.28 -16.21
CA ASP A 145 22.35 15.47 -16.32
C ASP A 145 23.06 15.01 -15.03
N SER A 146 22.37 15.13 -13.89
CA SER A 146 22.94 14.76 -12.58
C SER A 146 21.95 14.01 -11.68
N LEU A 147 22.47 13.36 -10.65
CA LEU A 147 21.65 12.74 -9.60
C LEU A 147 20.79 13.78 -8.87
N ASP A 148 21.33 14.97 -8.62
CA ASP A 148 20.60 16.03 -7.92
C ASP A 148 19.40 16.50 -8.75
N GLU A 149 19.62 16.71 -10.04
CA GLU A 149 18.54 17.02 -10.97
C GLU A 149 17.51 15.89 -11.03
N ALA A 150 17.94 14.62 -11.06
CA ALA A 150 17.05 13.47 -11.05
C ALA A 150 16.14 13.44 -9.81
N ILE A 151 16.68 13.73 -8.62
CA ILE A 151 15.92 13.82 -7.37
C ILE A 151 14.87 14.95 -7.45
N ILE A 152 15.28 16.13 -7.92
CA ILE A 152 14.39 17.29 -8.04
C ILE A 152 13.28 17.01 -9.06
N ASN A 153 13.60 16.42 -10.19
CA ASN A 153 12.63 16.07 -11.22
C ASN A 153 11.66 14.98 -10.75
N CYS A 154 12.10 14.05 -9.90
CA CYS A 154 11.20 13.12 -9.21
C CYS A 154 10.21 13.85 -8.31
N GLY A 155 10.68 14.80 -7.49
CA GLY A 155 9.83 15.66 -6.68
C GLY A 155 8.83 16.48 -7.51
N LYS A 156 9.28 17.10 -8.61
CA LYS A 156 8.41 17.83 -9.55
C LYS A 156 7.32 16.94 -10.12
N LEU A 157 7.65 15.72 -10.54
CA LEU A 157 6.67 14.78 -11.08
C LEU A 157 5.62 14.43 -10.03
N ILE A 158 6.00 14.16 -8.77
CA ILE A 158 5.06 13.92 -7.68
C ILE A 158 4.12 15.14 -7.47
N ASN A 159 4.66 16.36 -7.47
CA ASN A 159 3.86 17.58 -7.35
C ASN A 159 2.89 17.78 -8.53
N ILE A 160 3.30 17.40 -9.74
CA ILE A 160 2.41 17.43 -10.90
C ILE A 160 1.30 16.40 -10.69
N LEU A 161 1.64 15.14 -10.45
CA LEU A 161 0.68 14.05 -10.36
C LEU A 161 -0.34 14.25 -9.23
N THR A 162 0.09 14.73 -8.05
CA THR A 162 -0.82 15.05 -6.92
C THR A 162 -1.84 16.14 -7.23
N LYS A 163 -1.57 17.04 -8.18
CA LYS A 163 -2.56 18.01 -8.66
C LYS A 163 -3.59 17.37 -9.59
N PHE A 164 -3.15 16.43 -10.44
CA PHE A 164 -3.98 15.83 -11.49
C PHE A 164 -4.77 14.59 -11.07
N PHE A 165 -4.39 13.96 -9.96
CA PHE A 165 -4.97 12.69 -9.55
C PHE A 165 -5.32 12.70 -8.07
N VAL A 166 -6.32 11.88 -7.72
CA VAL A 166 -6.59 11.57 -6.32
C VAL A 166 -5.57 10.52 -5.88
N VAL A 167 -4.76 10.85 -4.88
CA VAL A 167 -3.79 9.91 -4.31
C VAL A 167 -4.44 9.18 -3.15
N ASP A 168 -4.52 7.86 -3.26
CA ASP A 168 -5.09 7.00 -2.22
C ASP A 168 -3.99 6.34 -1.39
N ASN A 169 -2.85 6.04 -2.01
CA ASN A 169 -1.70 5.47 -1.31
C ASN A 169 -0.39 6.14 -1.75
N PHE A 170 0.49 6.40 -0.79
CA PHE A 170 1.84 6.91 -1.00
C PHE A 170 2.84 6.09 -0.18
N GLU A 171 3.63 5.26 -0.86
CA GLU A 171 4.62 4.36 -0.28
C GLU A 171 6.05 4.86 -0.56
N LEU A 172 6.70 5.43 0.45
CA LEU A 172 8.10 5.86 0.32
C LEU A 172 9.05 4.72 0.69
N ASP A 173 9.82 4.23 -0.29
CA ASP A 173 10.75 3.13 -0.14
C ASP A 173 12.20 3.64 -0.10
N LEU A 174 12.80 3.62 1.09
CA LEU A 174 14.14 4.08 1.38
C LEU A 174 15.05 2.89 1.65
N SER A 175 15.85 2.56 0.65
CA SER A 175 16.95 1.60 0.81
C SER A 175 18.20 2.26 1.43
N ASP A 176 19.30 1.52 1.54
CA ASP A 176 20.49 1.86 2.33
C ASP A 176 21.09 3.26 2.10
N SER A 177 20.98 3.82 0.89
CA SER A 177 21.44 5.18 0.56
C SER A 177 20.31 6.21 0.40
N GLY A 178 19.05 5.75 0.52
CA GLY A 178 17.85 6.53 0.23
C GLY A 178 17.68 7.76 1.13
N TYR A 179 18.12 7.71 2.38
CA TYR A 179 17.98 8.84 3.32
C TYR A 179 18.74 10.11 2.87
N LYS A 180 19.89 9.97 2.19
CA LYS A 180 20.63 11.12 1.65
C LYS A 180 19.90 11.77 0.49
N LEU A 181 19.29 10.93 -0.36
CA LEU A 181 18.49 11.39 -1.50
C LEU A 181 17.20 12.05 -0.99
N TRP A 182 16.59 11.46 0.03
CA TRP A 182 15.42 12.00 0.71
C TRP A 182 15.69 13.41 1.23
N GLY A 183 16.82 13.68 1.89
CA GLY A 183 17.13 15.02 2.39
C GLY A 183 17.03 16.11 1.31
N LYS A 184 17.49 15.83 0.08
CA LYS A 184 17.37 16.75 -1.06
C LYS A 184 15.93 16.87 -1.57
N MET A 185 15.22 15.75 -1.69
CA MET A 185 13.82 15.75 -2.12
C MET A 185 12.91 16.45 -1.09
N ASN A 186 13.19 16.28 0.20
CA ASN A 186 12.47 16.91 1.29
C ASN A 186 12.66 18.42 1.30
N ALA A 187 13.87 18.92 0.99
CA ALA A 187 14.11 20.35 0.82
C ALA A 187 13.25 20.93 -0.33
N PHE A 188 13.11 20.18 -1.43
CA PHE A 188 12.21 20.56 -2.52
C PHE A 188 10.74 20.59 -2.07
N PHE A 189 10.25 19.56 -1.37
CA PHE A 189 8.88 19.52 -0.84
C PHE A 189 8.61 20.55 0.25
N SER A 190 9.63 20.98 0.98
CA SER A 190 9.49 22.07 1.95
C SER A 190 9.23 23.40 1.25
N ALA A 191 9.87 23.64 0.10
CA ALA A 191 9.65 24.83 -0.72
C ALA A 191 8.40 24.70 -1.61
N ASN A 192 8.02 23.47 -2.00
CA ASN A 192 6.92 23.18 -2.90
C ASN A 192 6.12 21.97 -2.37
N PRO A 193 5.28 22.15 -1.32
CA PRO A 193 4.55 21.05 -0.73
C PRO A 193 3.62 20.37 -1.76
N PRO A 194 3.66 19.04 -1.92
CA PRO A 194 2.66 18.33 -2.70
C PRO A 194 1.29 18.40 -2.00
N ASP A 195 0.20 18.34 -2.77
CA ASP A 195 -1.16 18.21 -2.20
C ASP A 195 -1.44 16.74 -1.85
N LEU A 196 -0.71 16.22 -0.86
CA LEU A 196 -0.93 14.90 -0.29
C LEU A 196 -1.83 15.03 0.95
N ARG A 197 -3.09 14.62 0.81
CA ARG A 197 -4.09 14.64 1.90
C ARG A 197 -4.24 13.31 2.62
N ILE A 198 -3.33 12.40 2.37
CA ILE A 198 -3.27 11.07 2.96
C ILE A 198 -2.08 10.98 3.92
N GLN A 199 -2.10 9.98 4.79
CA GLN A 199 -0.95 9.62 5.59
C GLN A 199 -0.05 8.67 4.79
N PRO A 200 1.23 8.98 4.57
CA PRO A 200 2.12 8.12 3.81
C PRO A 200 2.48 6.83 4.57
N CYS A 201 2.84 5.81 3.80
CA CYS A 201 3.51 4.61 4.28
C CYS A 201 5.02 4.73 4.03
N VAL A 202 5.85 4.41 5.02
CA VAL A 202 7.32 4.50 4.91
C VAL A 202 7.94 3.12 5.08
N PHE A 203 8.88 2.78 4.21
CA PHE A 203 9.76 1.63 4.31
C PHE A 203 11.18 2.17 4.41
N ALA A 204 11.88 1.90 5.53
CA ALA A 204 13.19 2.47 5.78
C ALA A 204 14.16 1.47 6.42
N ASN A 205 15.44 1.71 6.21
CA ASN A 205 16.51 0.99 6.91
C ASN A 205 16.64 1.50 8.36
N SER A 206 16.99 0.61 9.31
CA SER A 206 17.19 0.90 10.73
C SER A 206 18.22 1.99 11.05
N ARG A 207 19.08 2.37 10.10
CA ARG A 207 20.06 3.46 10.24
C ARG A 207 19.47 4.86 10.11
N ILE A 208 18.21 4.98 9.72
CA ILE A 208 17.59 6.28 9.48
C ILE A 208 17.43 7.03 10.82
N ASN A 209 17.82 8.31 10.84
CA ASN A 209 17.44 9.19 11.93
C ASN A 209 15.99 9.62 11.73
N LEU A 210 15.06 9.02 12.48
CA LEU A 210 13.62 9.29 12.35
C LEU A 210 13.25 10.72 12.74
N ASP A 211 13.95 11.33 13.72
CA ASP A 211 13.71 12.72 14.12
C ASP A 211 13.92 13.68 12.96
N ASP A 212 15.07 13.56 12.28
CA ASP A 212 15.39 14.41 11.13
C ASP A 212 14.52 14.07 9.91
N PHE A 213 14.31 12.77 9.67
CA PHE A 213 13.60 12.26 8.51
C PHE A 213 12.14 12.72 8.45
N LEU A 214 11.45 12.69 9.58
CA LEU A 214 10.01 12.96 9.69
C LEU A 214 9.68 14.45 9.80
N THR A 215 10.67 15.34 9.73
CA THR A 215 10.44 16.79 9.70
C THR A 215 9.79 17.30 8.40
N GLY A 216 9.73 16.46 7.37
CA GLY A 216 9.20 16.84 6.06
C GLY A 216 7.71 17.20 6.06
N SER A 217 7.33 18.18 5.23
CA SER A 217 5.94 18.65 5.10
C SER A 217 4.95 17.54 4.72
N ILE A 218 5.42 16.51 4.00
CA ILE A 218 4.61 15.36 3.60
C ILE A 218 4.16 14.47 4.76
N PHE A 219 4.79 14.59 5.94
CA PHE A 219 4.46 13.81 7.14
C PHE A 219 3.61 14.60 8.14
N SER A 220 3.17 15.80 7.78
CA SER A 220 2.40 16.69 8.67
C SER A 220 1.10 16.07 9.20
N ASN A 221 0.48 15.16 8.44
CA ASN A 221 -0.71 14.42 8.83
C ASN A 221 -0.41 13.12 9.61
N GLY A 222 0.86 12.84 9.92
CA GLY A 222 1.30 11.57 10.50
C GLY A 222 1.58 10.48 9.46
N LEU A 223 1.75 9.25 9.90
CA LEU A 223 2.01 8.08 9.06
C LEU A 223 0.84 7.09 9.14
N ALA A 224 0.53 6.45 8.01
CA ALA A 224 -0.39 5.32 7.98
C ALA A 224 0.33 4.03 8.42
N ARG A 225 1.58 3.88 7.93
CA ARG A 225 2.43 2.73 8.19
C ARG A 225 3.90 3.09 8.22
N ILE A 226 4.66 2.42 9.08
CA ILE A 226 6.12 2.46 9.06
C ILE A 226 6.69 1.04 9.15
N GLU A 227 7.60 0.73 8.23
CA GLU A 227 8.31 -0.53 8.14
C GLU A 227 9.81 -0.29 8.26
N ILE A 228 10.46 -0.90 9.24
CA ILE A 228 11.89 -0.78 9.48
C ILE A 228 12.59 -2.12 9.21
N PHE A 229 13.62 -2.09 8.37
CA PHE A 229 14.44 -3.25 8.03
C PHE A 229 15.82 -3.16 8.68
N GLY A 230 16.31 -4.28 9.20
CA GLY A 230 17.66 -4.41 9.70
C GLY A 230 18.71 -4.21 8.59
N SER A 231 19.83 -3.58 8.94
CA SER A 231 20.97 -3.48 8.02
C SER A 231 21.94 -4.64 8.23
N ALA A 232 22.58 -5.11 7.16
CA ALA A 232 23.53 -6.23 7.25
C ALA A 232 24.68 -5.99 8.25
N GLU A 233 25.09 -4.72 8.46
CA GLU A 233 26.20 -4.36 9.36
C GLU A 233 25.75 -3.94 10.77
N GLN A 234 24.45 -3.71 11.00
CA GLN A 234 23.88 -3.40 12.32
C GLN A 234 22.58 -4.16 12.51
N ARG A 235 22.61 -5.15 13.40
CA ARG A 235 21.43 -5.94 13.77
C ARG A 235 20.50 -5.23 14.74
N GLY A 236 20.80 -4.01 15.21
CA GLY A 236 19.96 -3.27 16.16
C GLY A 236 19.54 -1.89 15.65
N LEU A 237 18.51 -1.32 16.28
CA LEU A 237 18.10 0.08 16.10
C LEU A 237 18.91 0.95 17.08
N VAL A 238 19.37 2.14 16.64
CA VAL A 238 20.18 3.04 17.48
C VAL A 238 19.40 3.52 18.70
N ASP A 239 18.09 3.74 18.54
CA ASP A 239 17.13 3.95 19.61
C ASP A 239 15.95 3.01 19.39
N ALA A 240 15.80 2.01 20.25
CA ALA A 240 14.72 1.03 20.08
C ALA A 240 13.35 1.66 20.23
N TYR A 241 13.18 2.83 20.87
CA TYR A 241 11.87 3.49 20.95
C TYR A 241 11.88 4.81 20.19
N HIS A 242 10.80 5.08 19.47
CA HIS A 242 10.55 6.38 18.86
C HIS A 242 9.07 6.70 18.95
N GLU A 243 8.74 7.95 19.30
CA GLU A 243 7.35 8.39 19.50
C GLU A 243 6.47 8.20 18.24
N VAL A 244 7.09 8.21 17.06
CA VAL A 244 6.39 7.93 15.80
C VAL A 244 5.75 6.54 15.80
N PHE A 245 6.42 5.53 16.36
CA PHE A 245 5.92 4.16 16.35
C PHE A 245 4.62 4.05 17.15
N ARG A 246 4.55 4.75 18.29
CA ARG A 246 3.34 4.79 19.13
C ARG A 246 2.14 5.46 18.43
N ARG A 247 2.39 6.46 17.58
CA ARG A 247 1.33 7.23 16.90
C ARG A 247 0.93 6.66 15.54
N THR A 248 1.68 5.68 15.04
CA THR A 248 1.46 5.11 13.72
C THR A 248 0.55 3.90 13.84
N PRO A 249 -0.59 3.84 13.12
CA PRO A 249 -1.52 2.71 13.21
C PRO A 249 -0.90 1.37 12.81
N SER A 250 0.05 1.36 11.86
CA SER A 250 0.72 0.14 11.41
C SER A 250 2.24 0.24 11.56
N VAL A 251 2.82 -0.62 12.42
CA VAL A 251 4.27 -0.67 12.64
C VAL A 251 4.80 -2.06 12.36
N ARG A 252 5.88 -2.13 11.57
CA ARG A 252 6.49 -3.40 11.18
C ARG A 252 8.01 -3.36 11.30
N PHE A 253 8.59 -4.40 11.85
CA PHE A 253 10.04 -4.56 12.01
C PHE A 253 10.50 -5.88 11.40
N TYR A 254 11.53 -5.83 10.56
CA TYR A 254 12.04 -6.98 9.81
C TYR A 254 13.53 -7.17 10.01
N GLU A 255 13.95 -8.41 10.27
CA GLU A 255 15.36 -8.82 10.27
C GLU A 255 16.24 -8.03 11.26
N MET A 256 15.66 -7.62 12.39
CA MET A 256 16.36 -6.91 13.45
C MET A 256 16.42 -7.72 14.75
N ASP A 257 17.30 -7.31 15.65
CA ASP A 257 17.35 -7.70 17.05
C ASP A 257 16.86 -6.50 17.87
N LEU A 258 15.65 -6.62 18.42
CA LEU A 258 14.99 -5.53 19.13
C LEU A 258 14.92 -5.85 20.62
N PRO A 259 15.34 -4.93 21.50
CA PRO A 259 15.40 -5.15 22.95
C PRO A 259 14.03 -5.07 23.65
N TYR A 260 12.93 -5.30 22.92
CA TYR A 260 11.60 -5.20 23.47
C TYR A 260 11.25 -6.43 24.33
N THR A 261 10.66 -6.16 25.48
CA THR A 261 9.95 -7.12 26.32
C THR A 261 8.46 -7.16 25.98
N TYR A 262 7.69 -8.10 26.55
CA TYR A 262 6.24 -8.10 26.35
C TYR A 262 5.57 -6.82 26.88
N GLU A 263 6.09 -6.23 27.96
CA GLU A 263 5.56 -5.00 28.56
C GLU A 263 5.73 -3.82 27.61
N ASP A 264 6.85 -3.77 26.90
CA ASP A 264 7.09 -2.77 25.86
C ASP A 264 6.11 -2.94 24.70
N LEU A 265 5.79 -4.18 24.31
CA LEU A 265 4.83 -4.45 23.23
C LEU A 265 3.43 -3.94 23.58
N VAL A 266 2.91 -4.34 24.74
CA VAL A 266 1.56 -3.94 25.19
C VAL A 266 1.49 -2.51 25.71
N GLY A 267 2.63 -1.89 26.03
CA GLY A 267 2.73 -0.53 26.52
C GLY A 267 2.91 0.49 25.39
N PHE A 268 3.98 0.34 24.61
CA PHE A 268 4.36 1.30 23.56
C PHE A 268 3.45 1.24 22.33
N PHE A 269 2.94 0.05 22.01
CA PHE A 269 2.15 -0.17 20.79
C PHE A 269 0.68 -0.46 21.06
N LYS A 270 0.19 -0.13 22.26
CA LYS A 270 -1.22 -0.33 22.65
C LYS A 270 -2.24 0.32 21.72
N ASP A 271 -1.83 1.39 21.03
CA ASP A 271 -2.68 2.19 20.14
C ASP A 271 -2.47 1.80 18.66
N ALA A 272 -1.57 0.84 18.37
CA ALA A 272 -1.32 0.35 17.02
C ALA A 272 -2.40 -0.65 16.62
N LYS A 273 -2.95 -0.47 15.42
CA LYS A 273 -3.89 -1.42 14.79
C LYS A 273 -3.16 -2.63 14.23
N VAL A 274 -1.98 -2.44 13.66
CA VAL A 274 -1.20 -3.55 13.10
C VAL A 274 0.21 -3.49 13.61
N LEU A 275 0.67 -4.56 14.23
CA LEU A 275 2.00 -4.66 14.80
C LEU A 275 2.67 -5.95 14.36
N LYS A 276 3.79 -5.83 13.64
CA LYS A 276 4.47 -6.98 13.03
C LYS A 276 5.95 -7.01 13.37
N PHE A 277 6.36 -8.03 14.12
CA PHE A 277 7.73 -8.26 14.56
C PHE A 277 8.33 -9.48 13.87
N GLN A 278 8.84 -9.31 12.66
CA GLN A 278 9.63 -10.31 11.94
C GLN A 278 11.13 -10.23 12.27
N SER A 279 11.42 -10.09 13.56
CA SER A 279 12.76 -9.82 14.10
C SER A 279 13.16 -10.96 15.03
N THR A 280 14.46 -11.14 15.29
CA THR A 280 14.87 -11.98 16.42
C THR A 280 14.40 -11.28 17.68
N SER A 281 13.33 -11.79 18.27
CA SER A 281 12.83 -11.27 19.53
C SER A 281 13.60 -11.92 20.68
N HIS A 282 13.92 -11.14 21.71
CA HIS A 282 14.32 -11.69 23.02
C HIS A 282 13.11 -12.15 23.85
N ILE A 283 11.94 -12.23 23.21
CA ILE A 283 10.67 -12.54 23.86
C ILE A 283 10.59 -14.05 24.04
N THR A 284 10.64 -14.47 25.29
CA THR A 284 10.56 -15.89 25.67
C THR A 284 9.15 -16.44 25.45
N LYS A 285 9.00 -17.76 25.33
CA LYS A 285 7.68 -18.42 25.27
C LYS A 285 6.76 -18.01 26.42
N GLN A 286 7.30 -17.85 27.64
CA GLN A 286 6.54 -17.39 28.80
C GLN A 286 5.98 -15.98 28.61
N GLN A 287 6.79 -15.08 28.04
CA GLN A 287 6.36 -13.71 27.72
C GLN A 287 5.30 -13.68 26.61
N ILE A 288 5.36 -14.63 25.66
CA ILE A 288 4.29 -14.82 24.68
C ILE A 288 3.00 -15.29 25.37
N CYS A 289 3.05 -16.22 26.33
CA CYS A 289 1.86 -16.59 27.11
C CYS A 289 1.27 -15.39 27.85
N GLN A 290 2.12 -14.51 28.43
CA GLN A 290 1.67 -13.27 29.08
C GLN A 290 1.01 -12.31 28.10
N LEU A 291 1.54 -12.20 26.88
CA LEU A 291 0.93 -11.41 25.81
C LEU A 291 -0.45 -11.97 25.42
N VAL A 292 -0.57 -13.29 25.24
CA VAL A 292 -1.86 -13.94 24.95
C VAL A 292 -2.86 -13.72 26.09
N GLN A 293 -2.41 -13.84 27.35
CA GLN A 293 -3.22 -13.49 28.51
C GLN A 293 -3.67 -12.03 28.48
N HIS A 294 -2.81 -11.10 28.05
CA HIS A 294 -3.16 -9.70 27.91
C HIS A 294 -4.27 -9.46 26.87
N PHE A 295 -4.27 -10.21 25.76
CA PHE A 295 -5.39 -10.19 24.80
C PHE A 295 -6.71 -10.70 25.39
N TYR A 296 -6.64 -11.66 26.32
CA TYR A 296 -7.83 -12.15 27.03
C TYR A 296 -8.33 -11.19 28.12
N GLU A 297 -7.42 -10.55 28.87
CA GLU A 297 -7.76 -9.76 30.06
C GLU A 297 -8.06 -8.28 29.79
N VAL A 298 -7.58 -7.74 28.67
CA VAL A 298 -7.72 -6.33 28.30
C VAL A 298 -8.53 -6.21 27.03
N LYS A 299 -9.42 -5.20 26.97
CA LYS A 299 -10.19 -4.93 25.77
C LYS A 299 -9.28 -4.28 24.71
N HIS A 300 -9.17 -4.92 23.56
CA HIS A 300 -8.45 -4.41 22.40
C HIS A 300 -9.42 -3.88 21.34
N ASP A 301 -8.90 -3.09 20.41
CA ASP A 301 -9.61 -2.70 19.19
C ASP A 301 -9.79 -3.95 18.30
N GLU A 302 -10.96 -4.14 17.70
CA GLU A 302 -11.23 -5.28 16.81
C GLU A 302 -10.37 -5.25 15.55
N GLU A 303 -9.89 -4.06 15.13
CA GLU A 303 -8.92 -3.90 14.04
C GLU A 303 -7.48 -4.31 14.43
N CYS A 304 -7.25 -4.72 15.68
CA CYS A 304 -5.92 -5.07 16.17
C CYS A 304 -5.41 -6.41 15.58
N THR A 305 -4.28 -6.35 14.89
CA THR A 305 -3.53 -7.50 14.38
C THR A 305 -2.11 -7.48 14.93
N PHE A 306 -1.69 -8.59 15.54
CA PHE A 306 -0.38 -8.76 16.11
C PHE A 306 0.33 -9.97 15.52
N GLU A 307 1.53 -9.76 14.98
CA GLU A 307 2.39 -10.80 14.42
C GLU A 307 3.76 -10.76 15.08
N ILE A 308 4.24 -11.90 15.57
CA ILE A 308 5.59 -12.02 16.14
C ILE A 308 6.28 -13.29 15.65
N LYS A 309 7.51 -13.13 15.20
CA LYS A 309 8.41 -14.24 14.94
C LYS A 309 8.91 -14.82 16.26
N VAL A 310 8.77 -16.13 16.40
CA VAL A 310 9.26 -16.89 17.54
C VAL A 310 10.45 -17.72 17.07
N ASN A 311 11.59 -17.60 17.75
CA ASN A 311 12.82 -18.28 17.35
C ASN A 311 12.83 -19.79 17.72
N GLU A 312 11.82 -20.24 18.44
CA GLU A 312 11.64 -21.62 18.88
C GLU A 312 10.34 -22.17 18.28
N SER A 313 10.29 -23.48 18.05
CA SER A 313 9.04 -24.12 17.72
C SER A 313 8.06 -24.01 18.89
N PHE A 314 6.81 -23.71 18.58
CA PHE A 314 5.75 -23.61 19.57
C PHE A 314 4.50 -24.27 19.04
N LEU A 315 3.67 -24.77 19.95
CA LEU A 315 2.30 -25.16 19.64
C LEU A 315 1.38 -24.08 20.18
N VAL A 316 0.36 -23.67 19.42
CA VAL A 316 -0.62 -22.68 19.87
C VAL A 316 -1.24 -23.07 21.22
N LYS A 317 -1.49 -24.37 21.45
CA LYS A 317 -1.97 -24.90 22.72
C LYS A 317 -1.08 -24.53 23.92
N ASP A 318 0.24 -24.50 23.73
CA ASP A 318 1.17 -24.20 24.83
C ASP A 318 1.13 -22.72 25.23
N LEU A 319 0.70 -21.84 24.33
CA LEU A 319 0.58 -20.41 24.56
C LEU A 319 -0.71 -20.04 25.32
N LEU A 320 -1.69 -20.95 25.32
CA LEU A 320 -2.99 -20.78 25.98
C LEU A 320 -3.00 -21.23 27.44
N THR A 321 -1.85 -21.60 28.00
CA THR A 321 -1.73 -22.14 29.38
C THR A 321 -2.21 -21.20 30.48
N LEU A 322 -2.34 -19.90 30.19
CA LEU A 322 -2.84 -18.87 31.11
C LEU A 322 -4.30 -18.47 30.83
N ILE A 323 -4.94 -19.08 29.83
CA ILE A 323 -6.32 -18.82 29.43
C ILE A 323 -7.23 -19.91 30.00
N PRO A 324 -8.42 -19.58 30.55
CA PRO A 324 -9.37 -20.60 30.99
C PRO A 324 -9.79 -21.51 29.83
N GLU A 325 -9.87 -22.83 30.08
CA GLU A 325 -10.16 -23.83 29.04
C GLU A 325 -11.52 -23.62 28.37
N GLU A 326 -12.49 -23.04 29.07
CA GLU A 326 -13.80 -22.67 28.54
C GLU A 326 -13.77 -21.46 27.59
N SER A 327 -12.68 -20.69 27.59
CA SER A 327 -12.53 -19.45 26.82
C SER A 327 -11.79 -19.65 25.51
N TYR A 328 -11.45 -20.89 25.13
CA TYR A 328 -10.89 -21.16 23.81
C TYR A 328 -11.32 -22.52 23.23
N LYS A 329 -11.22 -22.65 21.92
CA LYS A 329 -11.38 -23.90 21.18
C LYS A 329 -10.18 -24.12 20.29
N LEU A 330 -9.65 -25.34 20.31
CA LEU A 330 -8.56 -25.74 19.43
C LEU A 330 -9.13 -26.35 18.16
N HIS A 331 -8.59 -25.91 17.03
CA HIS A 331 -8.94 -26.40 15.71
C HIS A 331 -7.73 -27.07 15.09
N LEU A 332 -7.94 -28.27 14.54
CA LEU A 332 -6.91 -29.02 13.84
C LEU A 332 -7.12 -28.85 12.34
N LYS A 333 -6.05 -28.55 11.60
CA LYS A 333 -6.10 -28.44 10.16
C LYS A 333 -4.92 -29.16 9.50
N ARG A 334 -5.16 -29.89 8.40
CA ARG A 334 -4.08 -30.43 7.56
C ARG A 334 -3.49 -29.33 6.68
N SER A 335 -2.17 -29.14 6.68
CA SER A 335 -1.51 -28.25 5.73
C SER A 335 -1.65 -28.83 4.31
N GLY A 336 -2.01 -27.99 3.35
CA GLY A 336 -2.30 -28.40 1.96
C GLY A 336 -1.06 -28.62 1.10
N ASN A 337 0.15 -28.73 1.67
CA ASN A 337 1.36 -28.80 0.87
C ASN A 337 1.76 -30.23 0.50
N ILE A 338 1.96 -30.40 -0.80
CA ILE A 338 2.39 -31.60 -1.52
C ILE A 338 3.74 -32.07 -0.95
N GLY A 339 3.66 -33.02 -0.01
CA GLY A 339 4.75 -33.76 0.59
C GLY A 339 4.20 -35.08 1.16
N PRO A 340 5.05 -36.08 1.45
CA PRO A 340 4.58 -37.41 1.86
C PRO A 340 3.86 -37.44 3.23
N GLU A 341 3.96 -36.38 4.03
CA GLU A 341 3.25 -36.25 5.31
C GLU A 341 2.66 -34.83 5.45
N PRO A 342 1.33 -34.67 5.50
CA PRO A 342 0.69 -33.38 5.74
C PRO A 342 0.94 -32.95 7.20
N GLU A 343 1.57 -31.79 7.41
CA GLU A 343 1.75 -31.21 8.74
C GLU A 343 0.39 -30.74 9.26
N ASN A 344 -0.02 -31.18 10.45
CA ASN A 344 -1.23 -30.68 11.09
C ASN A 344 -0.93 -29.34 11.77
N MET A 345 -1.48 -28.26 11.25
CA MET A 345 -1.46 -26.95 11.89
C MET A 345 -2.60 -26.87 12.92
N ILE A 346 -2.26 -26.47 14.16
CA ILE A 346 -3.25 -26.25 15.23
C ILE A 346 -3.39 -24.76 15.42
N TRP A 347 -4.61 -24.24 15.30
CA TRP A 347 -4.96 -22.87 15.65
C TRP A 347 -6.02 -22.84 16.74
N ALA A 348 -6.24 -21.68 17.36
CA ALA A 348 -7.21 -21.52 18.42
C ALA A 348 -8.14 -20.34 18.17
N GLU A 349 -9.42 -20.55 18.42
CA GLU A 349 -10.41 -19.50 18.62
C GLU A 349 -10.44 -19.18 20.12
N MET A 350 -10.21 -17.93 20.52
CA MET A 350 -10.22 -17.48 21.91
C MET A 350 -11.27 -16.38 22.08
N THR A 351 -12.08 -16.48 23.13
CA THR A 351 -13.00 -15.42 23.53
C THR A 351 -12.40 -14.65 24.71
N ASP A 352 -12.28 -13.33 24.59
CA ASP A 352 -11.79 -12.47 25.67
C ASP A 352 -12.84 -12.27 26.78
N ARG A 353 -12.45 -11.64 27.90
CA ARG A 353 -13.36 -11.37 29.04
C ARG A 353 -14.50 -10.40 28.71
N PHE A 354 -14.44 -9.72 27.58
CA PHE A 354 -15.41 -8.73 27.12
C PHE A 354 -16.32 -9.27 26.01
N GLY A 355 -16.12 -10.52 25.59
CA GLY A 355 -16.88 -11.19 24.54
C GLY A 355 -16.31 -11.01 23.12
N GLY A 356 -15.15 -10.39 22.97
CA GLY A 356 -14.44 -10.32 21.69
C GLY A 356 -13.87 -11.68 21.28
N ALA A 357 -13.87 -11.98 19.99
CA ALA A 357 -13.40 -13.25 19.45
C ALA A 357 -12.10 -13.08 18.67
N TRP A 358 -11.10 -13.88 19.01
CA TRP A 358 -9.73 -13.76 18.53
C TRP A 358 -9.23 -15.09 17.92
N ALA A 359 -8.55 -15.02 16.79
CA ALA A 359 -7.82 -16.14 16.21
C ALA A 359 -6.35 -16.11 16.67
N LEU A 360 -5.83 -17.25 17.11
CA LEU A 360 -4.40 -17.46 17.39
C LEU A 360 -3.87 -18.56 16.47
N MET A 361 -2.91 -18.21 15.61
CA MET A 361 -2.43 -19.06 14.54
C MET A 361 -0.90 -19.11 14.48
N GLU A 362 -0.36 -20.29 14.17
CA GLU A 362 1.04 -20.46 13.79
C GLU A 362 1.19 -20.35 12.27
N MET A 363 1.65 -19.21 11.76
CA MET A 363 1.90 -19.05 10.34
C MET A 363 3.28 -19.59 9.98
N GLY A 364 3.32 -20.62 9.13
CA GLY A 364 4.52 -21.08 8.47
C GLY A 364 4.90 -20.14 7.32
N MET A 365 6.06 -19.50 7.41
CA MET A 365 6.60 -18.70 6.30
C MET A 365 7.05 -19.62 5.15
N TYR A 366 6.33 -19.58 4.03
CA TYR A 366 6.79 -20.11 2.74
C TYR A 366 7.38 -18.99 1.89
N ASP A 367 8.42 -18.33 2.38
CA ASP A 367 9.21 -17.48 1.51
C ASP A 367 10.33 -18.33 0.87
N MET A 368 10.61 -18.14 -0.42
CA MET A 368 11.51 -19.01 -1.22
C MET A 368 12.95 -19.11 -0.68
N TRP A 369 13.28 -18.35 0.36
CA TRP A 369 14.63 -18.17 0.90
C TRP A 369 14.77 -18.57 2.37
N ASP A 370 13.68 -18.88 3.09
CA ASP A 370 13.75 -19.19 4.52
C ASP A 370 12.66 -20.18 4.95
N LYS A 371 12.92 -21.48 4.74
CA LYS A 371 12.12 -22.55 5.35
C LYS A 371 12.38 -22.57 6.86
N GLY A 372 11.32 -22.44 7.67
CA GLY A 372 11.36 -22.80 9.10
C GLY A 372 11.27 -21.63 10.09
N LYS A 373 10.59 -20.53 9.75
CA LYS A 373 10.30 -19.47 10.72
C LYS A 373 8.84 -19.57 11.19
N ASN A 374 8.65 -19.87 12.48
CA ASN A 374 7.34 -19.96 13.10
C ASN A 374 6.91 -18.56 13.54
N MET A 375 5.76 -18.11 13.06
CA MET A 375 5.20 -16.81 13.40
C MET A 375 3.89 -17.00 14.15
N LEU A 376 3.75 -16.38 15.30
CA LEU A 376 2.47 -16.27 15.98
C LEU A 376 1.71 -15.09 15.38
N HIS A 377 0.48 -15.34 14.97
CA HIS A 377 -0.47 -14.35 14.51
C HIS A 377 -1.67 -14.33 15.47
N ILE A 378 -2.06 -13.14 15.91
CA ILE A 378 -3.24 -12.88 16.73
C ILE A 378 -4.06 -11.79 16.05
N CYS A 379 -5.33 -12.07 15.74
CA CYS A 379 -6.23 -11.10 15.11
C CYS A 379 -7.68 -11.33 15.53
N SER A 380 -8.54 -10.33 15.33
CA SER A 380 -9.99 -10.50 15.51
C SER A 380 -10.54 -11.48 14.47
N MET A 381 -11.50 -12.32 14.90
CA MET A 381 -12.23 -13.23 14.01
C MET A 381 -13.06 -12.50 12.95
N GLU A 382 -13.32 -11.20 13.09
CA GLU A 382 -13.96 -10.39 12.04
C GLU A 382 -13.01 -10.10 10.87
N TYR A 383 -11.71 -10.00 11.16
CA TYR A 383 -10.66 -9.66 10.20
C TYR A 383 -9.79 -10.84 9.81
N SER A 384 -10.02 -12.02 10.40
CA SER A 384 -9.45 -13.26 9.89
C SER A 384 -9.99 -13.48 8.49
N ILE A 385 -9.17 -13.19 7.48
CA ILE A 385 -9.63 -13.16 6.09
C ILE A 385 -10.14 -14.55 5.77
N GLU A 386 -11.36 -14.62 5.22
CA GLU A 386 -11.89 -15.89 4.75
C GLU A 386 -10.90 -16.54 3.78
N SER A 387 -10.15 -15.82 2.93
CA SER A 387 -9.03 -16.38 2.13
C SER A 387 -7.81 -16.85 2.94
N GLU A 388 -7.45 -16.22 4.06
CA GLU A 388 -6.45 -16.77 5.00
C GLU A 388 -7.02 -18.00 5.72
N LEU A 389 -8.35 -18.12 5.85
CA LEU A 389 -9.07 -19.28 6.39
C LEU A 389 -9.53 -20.30 5.31
N ILE A 390 -9.52 -19.95 4.01
CA ILE A 390 -10.07 -20.65 2.80
C ILE A 390 -8.94 -21.16 1.91
N GLU A 391 -7.84 -20.43 1.72
CA GLU A 391 -6.54 -21.10 1.47
C GLU A 391 -6.23 -22.06 2.63
N LEU A 392 -6.90 -21.85 3.78
CA LEU A 392 -6.99 -22.79 4.86
C LEU A 392 -8.25 -23.72 4.96
N SER A 393 -9.20 -23.73 4.03
CA SER A 393 -10.36 -24.66 4.08
C SER A 393 -10.77 -25.31 2.76
N ASP A 394 -10.48 -24.73 1.60
CA ASP A 394 -10.90 -25.26 0.30
C ASP A 394 -9.80 -26.07 -0.39
N GLN A 395 -9.59 -27.30 0.07
CA GLN A 395 -9.16 -28.40 -0.80
C GLN A 395 -9.89 -29.72 -0.49
N SER A 396 -10.97 -29.70 0.30
CA SER A 396 -11.61 -30.92 0.77
C SER A 396 -12.72 -31.48 -0.12
N ASP A 397 -13.13 -30.85 -1.22
CA ASP A 397 -14.29 -31.34 -1.99
C ASP A 397 -14.16 -31.24 -3.53
N SER A 398 -13.05 -31.72 -4.11
CA SER A 398 -13.02 -32.00 -5.55
C SER A 398 -12.32 -33.31 -5.90
N ASP A 399 -12.70 -34.39 -5.23
CA ASP A 399 -12.72 -35.70 -5.89
C ASP A 399 -14.12 -35.84 -6.50
N GLN A 400 -14.25 -35.70 -7.83
CA GLN A 400 -14.92 -36.70 -8.68
C GLN A 400 -14.59 -36.46 -10.18
N SER A 401 -13.96 -37.49 -10.74
CA SER A 401 -13.94 -37.93 -12.13
C SER A 401 -13.37 -36.99 -13.20
N TYR A 402 -12.10 -37.25 -13.53
CA TYR A 402 -11.67 -37.29 -14.92
C TYR A 402 -12.55 -38.26 -15.70
N SER A 403 -13.29 -37.75 -16.67
CA SER A 403 -13.70 -38.52 -17.82
C SER A 403 -13.28 -37.76 -19.07
N ASP A 404 -12.23 -38.26 -19.69
CA ASP A 404 -11.87 -38.01 -21.07
C ASP A 404 -13.09 -38.20 -21.97
N GLN A 405 -13.39 -37.21 -22.81
CA GLN A 405 -13.96 -37.49 -24.13
C GLN A 405 -13.55 -36.40 -25.11
N SER A 406 -12.93 -36.90 -26.19
CA SER A 406 -12.35 -36.20 -27.32
C SER A 406 -13.38 -35.56 -28.26
N ASP A 407 -12.84 -34.64 -29.05
CA ASP A 407 -13.21 -34.25 -30.43
C ASP A 407 -14.52 -33.48 -30.66
N SER A 408 -14.40 -32.25 -31.19
CA SER A 408 -14.77 -31.89 -32.59
C SER A 408 -15.08 -30.39 -32.72
N ASP A 409 -14.16 -29.67 -33.37
CA ASP A 409 -14.40 -28.88 -34.60
C ASP A 409 -15.70 -28.07 -34.82
N GLN A 410 -15.46 -26.76 -35.07
CA GLN A 410 -16.02 -25.89 -36.12
C GLN A 410 -16.86 -24.66 -35.73
N SER A 411 -16.31 -23.52 -36.15
CA SER A 411 -16.91 -22.44 -36.97
C SER A 411 -17.46 -21.15 -36.31
N TYR A 412 -16.70 -20.08 -36.61
CA TYR A 412 -17.09 -18.72 -37.04
C TYR A 412 -18.50 -18.19 -36.75
N SER A 413 -18.62 -16.98 -36.22
CA SER A 413 -18.92 -15.75 -37.00
C SER A 413 -19.08 -14.51 -36.11
N ASP A 414 -18.90 -13.35 -36.75
CA ASP A 414 -18.78 -12.00 -36.22
C ASP A 414 -20.11 -11.34 -35.75
N GLN A 415 -19.93 -10.12 -35.22
CA GLN A 415 -20.79 -8.91 -35.32
C GLN A 415 -21.69 -8.49 -34.13
N SER A 416 -21.19 -7.44 -33.46
CA SER A 416 -21.78 -6.09 -33.33
C SER A 416 -23.14 -5.85 -32.65
N ASP A 417 -23.02 -4.95 -31.65
CA ASP A 417 -23.84 -3.75 -31.38
C ASP A 417 -25.19 -3.82 -30.63
N SER A 418 -25.19 -3.04 -29.54
CA SER A 418 -26.24 -2.16 -28.99
C SER A 418 -27.55 -2.73 -28.44
N ASP A 419 -27.80 -2.54 -27.14
CA ASP A 419 -28.74 -1.50 -26.65
C ASP A 419 -28.92 -1.58 -25.13
N GLN A 420 -28.54 -0.49 -24.42
CA GLN A 420 -28.95 -0.26 -23.03
C GLN A 420 -30.37 0.31 -23.03
N SER A 421 -31.31 -0.47 -22.51
CA SER A 421 -32.68 -0.03 -22.30
C SER A 421 -32.81 0.72 -20.97
N TYR A 422 -33.34 1.93 -21.10
CA TYR A 422 -33.82 2.79 -20.03
C TYR A 422 -34.96 2.11 -19.26
N SER A 423 -34.90 2.15 -17.92
CA SER A 423 -36.10 2.04 -17.10
C SER A 423 -36.35 3.36 -16.39
N ARG A 424 -37.55 3.86 -16.67
CA ARG A 424 -38.14 5.14 -16.32
C ARG A 424 -39.17 4.85 -15.24
N GLU A 425 -38.97 5.36 -14.05
CA GLU A 425 -40.02 5.59 -13.05
C GLU A 425 -39.66 6.86 -12.26
N SER A 426 -40.57 7.67 -11.76
CA SER A 426 -41.84 8.21 -12.24
C SER A 426 -42.09 9.40 -11.30
N TYR A 427 -42.46 10.56 -11.85
CA TYR A 427 -42.76 11.75 -11.06
C TYR A 427 -44.02 11.50 -10.21
N SER A 428 -43.96 11.87 -8.93
CA SER A 428 -45.14 12.26 -8.16
C SER A 428 -44.88 13.62 -7.51
N ASP A 429 -45.22 14.66 -8.27
CA ASP A 429 -45.59 15.95 -7.69
C ASP A 429 -47.00 15.79 -7.11
N HIS A 430 -47.13 15.94 -5.80
CA HIS A 430 -48.35 16.52 -5.23
C HIS A 430 -47.95 17.62 -4.24
N SER A 431 -48.32 18.82 -4.66
CA SER A 431 -48.41 20.08 -3.97
C SER A 431 -49.30 20.01 -2.73
N ASP A 432 -48.81 20.56 -1.62
CA ASP A 432 -49.48 21.00 -0.40
C ASP A 432 -48.44 21.91 0.31
N PHE A 433 -48.66 23.12 0.84
CA PHE A 433 -49.80 24.01 1.05
C PHE A 433 -49.23 25.42 1.34
N ASP A 434 -50.09 26.45 1.18
CA ASP A 434 -50.06 27.82 1.73
C ASP A 434 -49.07 28.90 1.24
#